data_AF-A0A059CEQ4-F1
#
_entry.id   AF-A0A059CEQ4-F1
#
_cell.length_a   1.000
_cell.length_b   1.000
_cell.length_c   1.000
_cell.angle_alpha   90.00
_cell.angle_beta   90.00
_cell.angle_gamma   90.00
#
_symmetry.space_group_name_H-M   'P 1'
#
loop_
_entity.id
_entity.type
_entity.pdbx_description
1 polymer ?
#
loop_
_entity_poly.entity_id
_entity_poly.type
_entity_poly.pdbx_seq_one_letter_code
_entity_poly.pdbx_strand_id
1 'polypeptide(L)'
;MYNSTVCSQQKDLLSNMRVNDLAESIFRLSIRFQCTTVLPIDQIRRSIFGLPQSSFKDFIEGYWEVSPFLISRTSSAVDEENIFNSFLNCINPKDVVHHLLSSVLHCAVSCPPIASDELDIFNFLKNERDSLGMPIKYQQDIRVLKAERLSNTEKHLFLESLSSCIQSPHVLSFDDIFRCDEAYKDGYTVAMRGMEFRFKSIAAITEGLASLFGQPSVGANLSLTPRNSQGLPRHYDDHCVLVCQLMGMKQWTISSPRNKLLPRLYEPLDGSQGSNVDAVPNACMQILLKEGDILYIPRGYVHEAHTTNDVQKDSAGLSLHLTLAIEVEAPFEWEGFIHIALHWWFQDLKQHVSSDSMTGTSYAACIRLLHFMIMSLGDVDPMFRKACLVNSICFSRDTNHWLYQSQVAIFRYLLDKINESSKFMETLQSLERSIQKEEDPFRRIRWLESFNHNEEEANVRYEYHIFDVDAKQLYDSYPEGKETLEAAFLLVKSKFCKQVLLEDVVPRYRLLLEKYRKVRKQYLNGMLLLHRDLD
;
A
#
# COMPACT_ATOMS: atom_id res chain seq x y z
N MET A 1 -54.58 -1.94 -26.59
CA MET A 1 -53.56 -0.95 -27.01
C MET A 1 -52.74 -0.37 -25.84
N TYR A 2 -52.58 -1.09 -24.71
CA TYR A 2 -51.78 -0.60 -23.57
C TYR A 2 -50.56 -1.47 -23.20
N ASN A 3 -50.30 -2.55 -23.96
CA ASN A 3 -49.17 -3.47 -23.71
C ASN A 3 -48.06 -3.42 -24.77
N SER A 4 -48.20 -2.65 -25.85
CA SER A 4 -47.18 -2.54 -26.91
C SER A 4 -46.21 -1.37 -26.70
N THR A 5 -46.61 -0.34 -25.95
CA THR A 5 -45.82 0.89 -25.77
C THR A 5 -44.78 0.79 -24.65
N VAL A 6 -45.01 -0.06 -23.64
CA VAL A 6 -44.02 -0.33 -22.59
C VAL A 6 -42.87 -1.21 -23.12
N CYS A 7 -43.18 -2.13 -24.04
CA CYS A 7 -42.19 -3.03 -24.64
C CYS A 7 -41.28 -2.33 -25.67
N SER A 8 -41.74 -1.24 -26.32
CA SER A 8 -40.91 -0.46 -27.24
C SER A 8 -39.98 0.51 -26.51
N GLN A 9 -40.43 1.15 -25.43
CA GLN A 9 -39.57 2.01 -24.60
C GLN A 9 -38.48 1.23 -23.84
N GLN A 10 -38.75 0.00 -23.41
CA GLN A 10 -37.71 -0.86 -22.82
C GLN A 10 -36.65 -1.32 -23.84
N LYS A 11 -37.03 -1.49 -25.12
CA LYS A 11 -36.07 -1.85 -26.18
C LYS A 11 -35.14 -0.69 -26.56
N ASP A 12 -35.62 0.55 -26.50
CA ASP A 12 -34.81 1.74 -26.78
C ASP A 12 -33.87 2.16 -25.62
N LEU A 13 -34.17 1.77 -24.38
CA LEU A 13 -33.25 1.93 -23.24
C LEU A 13 -32.08 0.92 -23.28
N LEU A 14 -32.36 -0.31 -23.72
CA LEU A 14 -31.34 -1.38 -23.81
C LEU A 14 -30.41 -1.22 -25.02
N SER A 15 -30.84 -0.53 -26.08
CA SER A 15 -30.03 -0.31 -27.29
C SER A 15 -28.91 0.73 -27.12
N ASN A 16 -28.95 1.55 -26.07
CA ASN A 16 -27.96 2.61 -25.77
C ASN A 16 -27.08 2.33 -24.54
N MET A 17 -27.26 1.19 -23.86
CA MET A 17 -26.52 0.89 -22.63
C MET A 17 -25.13 0.34 -22.97
N ARG A 18 -24.07 1.06 -22.61
CA ARG A 18 -22.68 0.60 -22.82
C ARG A 18 -22.33 -0.46 -21.78
N VAL A 19 -21.34 -1.31 -22.08
CA VAL A 19 -20.78 -2.29 -21.12
C VAL A 19 -20.41 -1.60 -19.80
N ASN A 20 -19.84 -0.41 -19.89
CA ASN A 20 -19.42 0.39 -18.75
C ASN A 20 -20.59 0.84 -17.87
N ASP A 21 -21.76 1.15 -18.46
CA ASP A 21 -22.96 1.54 -17.70
C ASP A 21 -23.52 0.36 -16.89
N LEU A 22 -23.42 -0.86 -17.44
CA LEU A 22 -23.76 -2.08 -16.73
C LEU A 22 -22.73 -2.39 -15.62
N ALA A 23 -21.44 -2.25 -15.92
CA ALA A 23 -20.37 -2.46 -14.94
C ALA A 23 -20.48 -1.49 -13.77
N GLU A 24 -20.70 -0.20 -14.03
CA GLU A 24 -20.96 0.81 -12.99
C GLU A 24 -22.18 0.42 -12.14
N SER A 25 -23.26 -0.06 -12.77
CA SER A 25 -24.47 -0.48 -12.06
C SER A 25 -24.21 -1.68 -11.14
N ILE A 26 -23.52 -2.71 -11.62
CA ILE A 26 -23.11 -3.88 -10.82
C ILE A 26 -22.25 -3.43 -9.64
N PHE A 27 -21.25 -2.60 -9.91
CA PHE A 27 -20.36 -2.06 -8.89
C PHE A 27 -21.15 -1.29 -7.83
N ARG A 28 -22.02 -0.36 -8.22
CA ARG A 28 -22.84 0.44 -7.28
C ARG A 28 -23.71 -0.44 -6.39
N LEU A 29 -24.31 -1.48 -6.95
CA LEU A 29 -25.10 -2.43 -6.18
C LEU A 29 -24.24 -3.16 -5.15
N SER A 30 -23.00 -3.54 -5.51
CA SER A 30 -22.06 -4.29 -4.66
C SER A 30 -21.58 -3.55 -3.40
N ILE A 31 -21.59 -2.21 -3.39
CA ILE A 31 -20.98 -1.36 -2.36
C ILE A 31 -21.47 -1.72 -0.95
N ARG A 32 -22.70 -2.21 -0.83
CA ARG A 32 -23.33 -2.58 0.46
C ARG A 32 -23.34 -4.08 0.73
N PHE A 33 -22.91 -4.93 -0.20
CA PHE A 33 -22.85 -6.37 -0.02
C PHE A 33 -21.46 -6.80 0.46
N GLN A 34 -21.41 -7.90 1.21
CA GLN A 34 -20.14 -8.55 1.54
C GLN A 34 -19.89 -9.65 0.52
N CYS A 35 -18.89 -9.47 -0.35
CA CYS A 35 -18.58 -10.41 -1.43
C CYS A 35 -17.48 -11.41 -1.06
N THR A 36 -16.74 -11.17 0.03
CA THR A 36 -15.61 -12.00 0.47
C THR A 36 -16.04 -13.07 1.47
N THR A 37 -15.42 -14.25 1.37
CA THR A 37 -15.52 -15.29 2.40
C THR A 37 -14.75 -14.84 3.64
N VAL A 38 -15.33 -15.01 4.83
CA VAL A 38 -14.64 -14.63 6.07
C VAL A 38 -13.69 -15.75 6.46
N LEU A 39 -12.38 -15.54 6.24
CA LEU A 39 -11.34 -16.39 6.79
C LEU A 39 -11.04 -15.95 8.24
N PRO A 40 -11.10 -16.86 9.23
CA PRO A 40 -10.70 -16.54 10.60
C PRO A 40 -9.26 -16.02 10.64
N ILE A 41 -9.05 -14.86 11.26
CA ILE A 41 -7.72 -14.23 11.36
C ILE A 41 -6.70 -15.17 12.04
N ASP A 42 -7.15 -15.97 13.00
CA ASP A 42 -6.30 -16.98 13.64
C ASP A 42 -5.82 -18.05 12.68
N GLN A 43 -6.63 -18.44 11.69
CA GLN A 43 -6.23 -19.37 10.64
C GLN A 43 -5.13 -18.74 9.78
N ILE A 44 -5.33 -17.51 9.28
CA ILE A 44 -4.33 -16.79 8.48
C ILE A 44 -3.01 -16.65 9.26
N ARG A 45 -3.11 -16.22 10.53
CA ARG A 45 -1.95 -16.07 11.41
C ARG A 45 -1.19 -17.38 11.60
N ARG A 46 -1.90 -18.50 11.84
CA ARG A 46 -1.25 -19.82 12.00
C ARG A 46 -0.67 -20.34 10.69
N SER A 47 -1.38 -20.19 9.58
CA SER A 47 -0.92 -20.66 8.28
C SER A 47 0.34 -19.91 7.81
N ILE A 48 0.47 -18.61 8.11
CA ILE A 48 1.64 -17.83 7.69
C ILE A 48 2.73 -17.81 8.76
N PHE A 49 2.38 -17.64 10.04
CA PHE A 49 3.34 -17.39 11.14
C PHE A 49 3.26 -18.42 12.28
N GLY A 50 2.62 -19.58 12.10
CA GLY A 50 2.30 -20.53 13.18
C GLY A 50 3.19 -21.77 13.28
N LEU A 51 4.32 -21.82 12.58
CA LEU A 51 5.25 -22.95 12.68
C LEU A 51 5.90 -23.01 14.08
N PRO A 52 6.36 -24.20 14.54
CA PRO A 52 6.95 -24.38 15.88
C PRO A 52 8.17 -23.48 16.18
N GLN A 53 8.78 -22.89 15.16
CA GLN A 53 10.05 -22.17 15.22
C GLN A 53 9.90 -20.64 15.27
N SER A 54 8.71 -20.09 15.03
CA SER A 54 8.48 -18.63 15.07
C SER A 54 7.00 -18.32 15.26
N SER A 55 6.64 -17.67 16.35
CA SER A 55 5.32 -17.09 16.54
C SER A 55 5.20 -15.75 15.79
N PHE A 56 3.96 -15.26 15.59
CA PHE A 56 3.74 -13.90 15.06
C PHE A 56 4.46 -12.82 15.90
N LYS A 57 4.61 -13.03 17.22
CA LYS A 57 5.39 -12.14 18.08
C LYS A 57 6.87 -12.13 17.67
N ASP A 58 7.47 -13.31 17.53
CA ASP A 58 8.89 -13.44 17.13
C ASP A 58 9.13 -12.82 15.75
N PHE A 59 8.16 -12.98 14.84
CA PHE A 59 8.17 -12.31 13.54
C PHE A 59 8.25 -10.78 13.67
N ILE A 60 7.35 -10.17 14.46
CA ILE A 60 7.30 -8.72 14.64
C ILE A 60 8.56 -8.19 15.34
N GLU A 61 9.06 -8.90 16.35
CA GLU A 61 10.24 -8.47 17.12
C GLU A 61 11.57 -8.64 16.35
N GLY A 62 11.70 -9.71 15.55
CA GLY A 62 12.95 -10.07 14.88
C GLY A 62 13.07 -9.63 13.41
N TYR A 63 11.95 -9.52 12.69
CA TYR A 63 11.97 -9.50 11.22
C TYR A 63 11.19 -8.34 10.60
N TRP A 64 10.02 -7.98 11.14
CA TRP A 64 9.17 -6.92 10.58
C TRP A 64 9.91 -5.59 10.35
N GLU A 65 9.99 -5.16 9.09
CA GLU A 65 10.73 -3.96 8.63
C GLU A 65 12.23 -3.97 8.99
N VAL A 66 12.80 -5.15 9.29
CA VAL A 66 14.18 -5.31 9.78
C VAL A 66 14.98 -6.26 8.91
N SER A 67 14.51 -7.50 8.71
CA SER A 67 15.29 -8.53 8.01
C SER A 67 14.43 -9.55 7.26
N PRO A 68 14.93 -10.14 6.16
CA PRO A 68 14.25 -11.21 5.45
C PRO A 68 14.05 -12.44 6.35
N PHE A 69 12.93 -13.13 6.14
CA PHE A 69 12.58 -14.31 6.93
C PHE A 69 11.98 -15.41 6.06
N LEU A 70 12.53 -16.62 6.15
CA LEU A 70 12.03 -17.79 5.45
C LEU A 70 11.18 -18.64 6.39
N ILE A 71 9.96 -18.92 5.98
CA ILE A 71 9.01 -19.81 6.64
C ILE A 71 8.95 -21.09 5.80
N SER A 72 9.77 -22.08 6.16
CA SER A 72 9.83 -23.36 5.46
C SER A 72 8.73 -24.31 5.93
N ARG A 73 7.92 -24.84 5.01
CA ARG A 73 6.91 -25.85 5.36
C ARG A 73 7.48 -27.26 5.20
N THR A 74 7.46 -28.05 6.28
CA THR A 74 7.75 -29.49 6.21
C THR A 74 6.54 -30.24 5.65
N SER A 75 6.76 -31.15 4.70
CA SER A 75 5.74 -31.88 3.93
C SER A 75 4.73 -32.74 4.73
N SER A 76 4.82 -32.77 6.07
CA SER A 76 3.97 -33.59 6.95
C SER A 76 2.87 -32.81 7.68
N ALA A 77 2.79 -31.49 7.53
CA ALA A 77 1.71 -30.69 8.11
C ALA A 77 0.53 -30.66 7.12
N VAL A 78 -0.46 -31.51 7.40
CA VAL A 78 -1.77 -31.68 6.76
C VAL A 78 -2.16 -30.56 5.79
N ASP A 79 -2.31 -30.91 4.51
CA ASP A 79 -2.76 -30.04 3.40
C ASP A 79 -4.06 -29.26 3.71
N GLU A 80 -4.89 -29.70 4.65
CA GLU A 80 -6.21 -29.13 4.93
C GLU A 80 -6.20 -27.69 5.50
N GLU A 81 -5.10 -27.22 6.12
CA GLU A 81 -5.00 -25.85 6.68
C GLU A 81 -4.30 -24.82 5.77
N ASN A 82 -3.97 -25.19 4.52
CA ASN A 82 -3.38 -24.25 3.59
C ASN A 82 -4.45 -23.26 3.05
N ILE A 83 -4.36 -22.00 3.49
CA ILE A 83 -5.26 -20.92 3.09
C ILE A 83 -5.27 -20.65 1.58
N PHE A 84 -4.24 -21.08 0.83
CA PHE A 84 -4.17 -20.91 -0.62
C PHE A 84 -4.89 -22.02 -1.41
N ASN A 85 -5.36 -23.09 -0.76
CA ASN A 85 -5.99 -24.21 -1.46
C ASN A 85 -7.23 -23.82 -2.25
N SER A 86 -8.07 -22.91 -1.72
CA SER A 86 -9.25 -22.45 -2.43
C SER A 86 -8.88 -21.80 -3.77
N PHE A 87 -7.80 -21.03 -3.81
CA PHE A 87 -7.29 -20.42 -5.03
C PHE A 87 -6.63 -21.44 -5.96
N LEU A 88 -5.82 -22.35 -5.41
CA LEU A 88 -5.19 -23.42 -6.17
C LEU A 88 -6.21 -24.37 -6.80
N ASN A 89 -7.37 -24.58 -6.19
CA ASN A 89 -8.45 -25.38 -6.77
C ASN A 89 -9.12 -24.68 -7.96
N CYS A 90 -9.14 -23.34 -7.98
CA CYS A 90 -9.64 -22.57 -9.13
C CYS A 90 -8.67 -22.66 -10.32
N ILE A 91 -7.37 -22.87 -10.08
CA ILE A 91 -6.36 -22.93 -11.12
C ILE A 91 -6.00 -24.38 -11.40
N ASN A 92 -6.34 -24.91 -12.58
CA ASN A 92 -6.02 -26.30 -12.94
C ASN A 92 -4.51 -26.60 -12.82
N PRO A 93 -4.03 -27.36 -11.81
CA PRO A 93 -2.59 -27.53 -11.57
C PRO A 93 -1.90 -28.32 -12.68
N LYS A 94 -2.64 -29.15 -13.41
CA LYS A 94 -2.12 -29.98 -14.51
C LYS A 94 -1.87 -29.17 -15.78
N ASP A 95 -2.48 -27.99 -15.90
CA ASP A 95 -2.39 -27.13 -17.08
C ASP A 95 -2.42 -25.65 -16.68
N VAL A 96 -1.63 -25.30 -15.67
CA VAL A 96 -1.63 -23.98 -15.03
C VAL A 96 -1.32 -22.84 -16.01
N VAL A 97 -0.44 -23.09 -16.98
CA VAL A 97 -0.03 -22.09 -17.98
C VAL A 97 -1.21 -21.74 -18.88
N HIS A 98 -1.81 -22.74 -19.54
CA HIS A 98 -2.95 -22.50 -20.43
C HIS A 98 -4.16 -21.99 -19.65
N HIS A 99 -4.42 -22.50 -18.44
CA HIS A 99 -5.55 -22.03 -17.64
C HIS A 99 -5.40 -20.55 -17.22
N LEU A 100 -4.22 -20.13 -16.75
CA LEU A 100 -3.96 -18.73 -16.41
C LEU A 100 -4.02 -17.83 -17.64
N LEU A 101 -3.36 -18.21 -18.74
CA LEU A 101 -3.28 -17.35 -19.92
C LEU A 101 -4.58 -17.31 -20.71
N SER A 102 -5.30 -18.43 -20.86
CA SER A 102 -6.48 -18.52 -21.72
C SER A 102 -7.80 -18.40 -20.96
N SER A 103 -7.91 -18.92 -19.74
CA SER A 103 -9.16 -18.84 -18.97
C SER A 103 -9.21 -17.59 -18.11
N VAL A 104 -8.20 -17.34 -17.26
CA VAL A 104 -8.22 -16.20 -16.33
C VAL A 104 -8.15 -14.87 -17.07
N LEU A 105 -7.23 -14.69 -18.03
CA LEU A 105 -7.13 -13.41 -18.77
C LEU A 105 -8.37 -13.10 -19.60
N HIS A 106 -9.06 -14.12 -20.11
CA HIS A 106 -10.28 -13.94 -20.91
C HIS A 106 -11.48 -13.51 -20.04
N CYS A 107 -11.55 -14.01 -18.81
CA CYS A 107 -12.66 -13.78 -17.90
C CYS A 107 -12.47 -12.56 -16.98
N ALA A 108 -11.24 -12.07 -16.85
CA ALA A 108 -10.92 -10.91 -16.03
C ALA A 108 -11.11 -9.57 -16.76
N VAL A 109 -11.50 -8.56 -15.98
CA VAL A 109 -11.63 -7.17 -16.42
C VAL A 109 -10.51 -6.33 -15.82
N SER A 110 -10.28 -5.16 -16.40
CA SER A 110 -9.35 -4.17 -15.87
C SER A 110 -9.80 -3.70 -14.47
N CYS A 111 -8.84 -3.57 -13.55
CA CYS A 111 -9.00 -2.99 -12.22
C CYS A 111 -8.25 -1.65 -12.17
N PRO A 112 -8.93 -0.52 -12.44
CA PRO A 112 -8.30 0.80 -12.38
C PRO A 112 -7.81 1.10 -10.96
N PRO A 113 -6.61 1.66 -10.77
CA PRO A 113 -6.10 1.95 -9.43
C PRO A 113 -7.00 2.96 -8.73
N ILE A 114 -7.18 2.78 -7.42
CA ILE A 114 -7.83 3.75 -6.55
C ILE A 114 -6.75 4.61 -5.87
N ALA A 115 -6.97 5.92 -5.77
CA ALA A 115 -6.01 6.81 -5.11
C ALA A 115 -5.83 6.45 -3.63
N SER A 116 -4.60 6.60 -3.12
CA SER A 116 -4.24 6.30 -1.73
C SER A 116 -5.12 7.09 -0.74
N ASP A 117 -5.36 8.36 -0.99
CA ASP A 117 -6.16 9.24 -0.13
C ASP A 117 -7.65 9.29 -0.49
N GLU A 118 -8.15 8.42 -1.38
CA GLU A 118 -9.58 8.37 -1.72
C GLU A 118 -10.42 7.88 -0.54
N LEU A 119 -11.35 8.74 -0.09
CA LEU A 119 -12.25 8.50 1.03
C LEU A 119 -13.73 8.46 0.63
N ASP A 120 -14.04 8.65 -0.65
CA ASP A 120 -15.38 8.47 -1.20
C ASP A 120 -15.35 7.60 -2.46
N ILE A 121 -15.92 6.39 -2.36
CA ILE A 121 -16.03 5.47 -3.49
C ILE A 121 -16.80 6.06 -4.69
N PHE A 122 -17.68 7.04 -4.48
CA PHE A 122 -18.42 7.68 -5.55
C PHE A 122 -17.55 8.62 -6.40
N ASN A 123 -16.51 9.22 -5.82
CA ASN A 123 -15.52 9.97 -6.58
C ASN A 123 -14.74 9.06 -7.53
N PHE A 124 -14.28 7.90 -7.05
CA PHE A 124 -13.69 6.86 -7.89
C PHE A 124 -14.63 6.47 -9.04
N LEU A 125 -15.89 6.13 -8.74
CA LEU A 125 -16.87 5.74 -9.77
C LEU A 125 -17.11 6.84 -10.81
N LYS A 126 -17.13 8.10 -10.40
CA LYS A 126 -17.29 9.24 -11.30
C LYS A 126 -16.10 9.38 -12.25
N ASN A 127 -14.89 9.17 -11.75
CA ASN A 127 -13.65 9.33 -12.53
C ASN A 127 -13.38 8.14 -13.46
N GLU A 128 -13.70 6.92 -13.01
CA GLU A 128 -13.42 5.67 -13.73
C GLU A 128 -14.63 5.09 -14.47
N ARG A 129 -15.73 5.84 -14.59
CA ARG A 129 -16.97 5.38 -15.23
C ARG A 129 -16.74 4.76 -16.61
N ASP A 130 -15.92 5.38 -17.45
CA ASP A 130 -15.68 4.92 -18.82
C ASP A 130 -14.60 3.83 -18.92
N SER A 131 -13.98 3.43 -17.81
CA SER A 131 -12.94 2.38 -17.76
C SER A 131 -13.43 1.08 -17.10
N LEU A 132 -14.50 1.13 -16.32
CA LEU A 132 -15.08 -0.03 -15.62
C LEU A 132 -15.64 -1.09 -16.58
N GLY A 133 -15.30 -2.35 -16.33
CA GLY A 133 -15.74 -3.48 -17.14
C GLY A 133 -14.98 -3.65 -18.46
N MET A 134 -13.97 -2.82 -18.73
CA MET A 134 -13.08 -2.99 -19.88
C MET A 134 -12.20 -4.24 -19.72
N PRO A 135 -11.71 -4.84 -20.82
CA PRO A 135 -10.72 -5.91 -20.75
C PRO A 135 -9.44 -5.47 -20.02
N ILE A 136 -8.65 -6.45 -19.59
CA ILE A 136 -7.35 -6.25 -18.94
C ILE A 136 -6.48 -5.25 -19.71
N LYS A 137 -5.85 -4.32 -18.99
CA LYS A 137 -4.92 -3.34 -19.55
C LYS A 137 -3.48 -3.71 -19.21
N TYR A 138 -2.62 -3.68 -20.22
CA TYR A 138 -1.18 -3.86 -20.04
C TYR A 138 -0.59 -2.71 -19.22
N GLN A 139 0.47 -3.00 -18.43
CA GLN A 139 1.07 -2.14 -17.39
C GLN A 139 0.19 -1.86 -16.17
N GLN A 140 -1.14 -1.85 -16.29
CA GLN A 140 -2.03 -1.69 -15.14
C GLN A 140 -2.30 -3.02 -14.45
N ASP A 141 -2.87 -3.97 -15.18
CA ASP A 141 -3.36 -5.25 -14.66
C ASP A 141 -2.39 -6.41 -14.91
N ILE A 142 -1.66 -6.34 -16.03
CA ILE A 142 -0.74 -7.39 -16.47
C ILE A 142 0.54 -6.79 -17.03
N ARG A 143 1.66 -7.46 -16.78
CA ARG A 143 2.92 -7.26 -17.50
C ARG A 143 3.45 -8.59 -17.99
N VAL A 144 4.00 -8.61 -19.20
CA VAL A 144 4.68 -9.78 -19.77
C VAL A 144 6.09 -9.33 -20.12
N LEU A 145 7.04 -9.71 -19.28
CA LEU A 145 8.37 -9.13 -19.26
C LEU A 145 9.48 -10.14 -18.94
N LYS A 146 10.70 -9.82 -19.35
CA LYS A 146 11.91 -10.54 -18.97
C LYS A 146 13.05 -9.58 -18.66
N ALA A 147 13.96 -10.01 -17.80
CA ALA A 147 15.12 -9.23 -17.43
C ALA A 147 16.23 -9.42 -18.46
N GLU A 148 16.82 -8.31 -18.93
CA GLU A 148 18.04 -8.34 -19.72
C GLU A 148 19.24 -8.24 -18.78
N ARG A 149 19.91 -9.38 -18.55
CA ARG A 149 20.98 -9.50 -17.53
C ARG A 149 22.15 -8.53 -17.73
N LEU A 150 22.50 -8.19 -18.97
CA LEU A 150 23.66 -7.34 -19.26
C LEU A 150 23.38 -5.85 -18.99
N SER A 151 22.15 -5.41 -19.21
CA SER A 151 21.73 -4.01 -19.06
C SER A 151 20.96 -3.76 -17.77
N ASN A 152 20.59 -4.81 -17.03
CA ASN A 152 19.71 -4.75 -15.85
C ASN A 152 18.37 -4.03 -16.15
N THR A 153 17.85 -4.21 -17.37
CA THR A 153 16.60 -3.57 -17.85
C THR A 153 15.45 -4.56 -18.02
N GLU A 154 14.22 -4.04 -17.94
CA GLU A 154 13.01 -4.79 -18.29
C GLU A 154 12.78 -4.78 -19.81
N LYS A 155 12.63 -5.97 -20.41
CA LYS A 155 12.14 -6.13 -21.77
C LYS A 155 10.68 -6.58 -21.73
N HIS A 156 9.79 -5.68 -22.16
CA HIS A 156 8.35 -5.91 -22.23
C HIS A 156 7.92 -6.50 -23.57
N LEU A 157 6.84 -7.29 -23.58
CA LEU A 157 6.25 -7.84 -24.80
C LEU A 157 5.70 -6.73 -25.73
N PHE A 158 4.89 -5.82 -25.18
CA PHE A 158 4.26 -4.73 -25.92
C PHE A 158 5.01 -3.41 -25.69
N LEU A 159 6.17 -3.24 -26.35
CA LEU A 159 7.04 -2.05 -26.22
C LEU A 159 6.33 -0.72 -26.55
N GLU A 160 5.40 -0.73 -27.50
CA GLU A 160 4.65 0.46 -27.94
C GLU A 160 3.86 1.10 -26.78
N SER A 161 3.39 0.30 -25.82
CA SER A 161 2.67 0.76 -24.62
C SER A 161 3.52 1.56 -23.63
N LEU A 162 4.85 1.56 -23.78
CA LEU A 162 5.79 2.33 -22.96
C LEU A 162 6.14 3.68 -23.58
N SER A 163 5.77 3.92 -24.84
CA SER A 163 6.10 5.16 -25.51
C SER A 163 5.20 6.30 -24.99
N SER A 164 5.82 7.37 -24.50
CA SER A 164 5.12 8.59 -24.02
C SER A 164 4.31 9.31 -25.09
N CYS A 165 4.35 8.83 -26.35
CA CYS A 165 3.64 9.37 -27.50
C CYS A 165 2.23 8.79 -27.67
N ILE A 166 1.89 7.67 -27.01
CA ILE A 166 0.56 7.05 -27.07
C ILE A 166 -0.22 7.43 -25.81
N GLN A 167 -1.33 8.17 -25.97
CA GLN A 167 -2.16 8.65 -24.86
C GLN A 167 -3.14 7.60 -24.32
N SER A 168 -3.35 6.48 -25.01
CA SER A 168 -4.33 5.45 -24.64
C SER A 168 -3.68 4.17 -24.10
N PRO A 169 -4.16 3.60 -22.98
CA PRO A 169 -3.64 2.35 -22.43
C PRO A 169 -3.85 1.18 -23.40
N HIS A 170 -2.87 0.28 -23.51
CA HIS A 170 -2.98 -0.92 -24.34
C HIS A 170 -3.91 -1.94 -23.68
N VAL A 171 -5.14 -2.04 -24.20
CA VAL A 171 -6.15 -3.03 -23.80
C VAL A 171 -5.87 -4.34 -24.53
N LEU A 172 -5.76 -5.44 -23.81
CA LEU A 172 -5.45 -6.75 -24.40
C LEU A 172 -6.61 -7.24 -25.27
N SER A 173 -6.30 -7.61 -26.51
CA SER A 173 -7.21 -8.35 -27.39
C SER A 173 -7.08 -9.87 -27.20
N PHE A 174 -7.96 -10.64 -27.85
CA PHE A 174 -7.85 -12.10 -27.87
C PHE A 174 -6.54 -12.57 -28.53
N ASP A 175 -6.09 -11.89 -29.59
CA ASP A 175 -4.81 -12.19 -30.24
C ASP A 175 -3.61 -11.91 -29.32
N ASP A 176 -3.70 -10.87 -28.49
CA ASP A 176 -2.64 -10.55 -27.53
C ASP A 176 -2.50 -11.62 -26.44
N ILE A 177 -3.58 -12.32 -26.08
CA ILE A 177 -3.52 -13.45 -25.15
C ILE A 177 -2.67 -14.59 -25.73
N PHE A 178 -2.82 -14.93 -27.01
CA PHE A 178 -1.96 -15.92 -27.66
C PHE A 178 -0.50 -15.47 -27.71
N ARG A 179 -0.25 -14.19 -27.98
CA ARG A 179 1.11 -13.62 -27.95
C ARG A 179 1.74 -13.73 -26.56
N CYS A 180 0.94 -13.64 -25.49
CA CYS A 180 1.43 -13.87 -24.13
C CYS A 180 1.87 -15.34 -23.91
N ASP A 181 1.14 -16.31 -24.47
CA ASP A 181 1.51 -17.73 -24.42
C ASP A 181 2.81 -18.02 -25.21
N GLU A 182 2.97 -17.45 -26.40
CA GLU A 182 4.22 -17.54 -27.16
C GLU A 182 5.38 -16.89 -26.40
N ALA A 183 5.18 -15.68 -25.86
CA ALA A 183 6.20 -15.00 -25.07
C ALA A 183 6.60 -15.80 -23.83
N TYR A 184 5.66 -16.46 -23.16
CA TYR A 184 5.96 -17.33 -22.03
C TYR A 184 6.89 -18.48 -22.43
N LYS A 185 6.65 -19.12 -23.58
CA LYS A 185 7.54 -20.16 -24.13
C LYS A 185 8.94 -19.62 -24.45
N ASP A 186 9.03 -18.33 -24.81
CA ASP A 186 10.28 -17.60 -25.08
C ASP A 186 10.96 -17.00 -23.82
N GLY A 187 10.56 -17.43 -22.63
CA GLY A 187 11.21 -17.07 -21.37
C GLY A 187 10.66 -15.82 -20.68
N TYR A 188 9.53 -15.27 -21.15
CA TYR A 188 8.90 -14.13 -20.48
C TYR A 188 8.12 -14.58 -19.24
N THR A 189 8.19 -13.77 -18.18
CA THR A 189 7.32 -13.88 -17.01
C THR A 189 6.01 -13.17 -17.27
N VAL A 190 4.90 -13.81 -16.90
CA VAL A 190 3.58 -13.19 -16.86
C VAL A 190 3.30 -12.79 -15.41
N ALA A 191 3.18 -11.49 -15.18
CA ALA A 191 2.91 -10.89 -13.88
C ALA A 191 1.52 -10.24 -13.90
N MET A 192 0.59 -10.79 -13.12
CA MET A 192 -0.75 -10.23 -12.93
C MET A 192 -0.83 -9.49 -11.60
N ARG A 193 -1.48 -8.33 -11.62
CA ARG A 193 -1.72 -7.49 -10.45
C ARG A 193 -3.17 -7.56 -9.99
N GLY A 194 -3.38 -7.25 -8.72
CA GLY A 194 -4.72 -7.10 -8.14
C GLY A 194 -5.48 -8.43 -8.05
N MET A 195 -4.80 -9.51 -7.66
CA MET A 195 -5.42 -10.84 -7.54
C MET A 195 -6.51 -10.86 -6.47
N GLU A 196 -6.39 -10.02 -5.45
CA GLU A 196 -7.42 -9.76 -4.44
C GLU A 196 -8.70 -9.18 -5.03
N PHE A 197 -8.62 -8.47 -6.15
CA PHE A 197 -9.80 -7.94 -6.84
C PHE A 197 -10.46 -8.98 -7.74
N ARG A 198 -9.80 -10.12 -7.97
CA ARG A 198 -10.20 -11.16 -8.95
C ARG A 198 -10.72 -12.43 -8.31
N PHE A 199 -10.16 -12.81 -7.16
CA PHE A 199 -10.47 -14.06 -6.46
C PHE A 199 -10.88 -13.76 -5.01
N LYS A 200 -12.08 -14.19 -4.62
CA LYS A 200 -12.62 -14.01 -3.25
C LYS A 200 -11.74 -14.67 -2.20
N SER A 201 -11.13 -15.80 -2.54
CA SER A 201 -10.21 -16.51 -1.64
C SER A 201 -8.95 -15.68 -1.35
N ILE A 202 -8.40 -15.00 -2.35
CA ILE A 202 -7.25 -14.10 -2.16
C ILE A 202 -7.67 -12.82 -1.43
N ALA A 203 -8.83 -12.24 -1.77
CA ALA A 203 -9.41 -11.09 -1.08
C ALA A 203 -9.53 -11.33 0.44
N ALA A 204 -9.99 -12.51 0.83
CA ALA A 204 -10.13 -12.88 2.23
C ALA A 204 -8.78 -12.99 2.97
N ILE A 205 -7.74 -13.50 2.29
CA ILE A 205 -6.37 -13.55 2.83
C ILE A 205 -5.80 -12.14 3.02
N THR A 206 -5.96 -11.27 2.01
CA THR A 206 -5.44 -9.90 2.07
C THR A 206 -6.17 -9.04 3.10
N GLU A 207 -7.49 -9.13 3.23
CA GLU A 207 -8.26 -8.46 4.29
C GLU A 207 -7.79 -8.89 5.70
N GLY A 208 -7.52 -10.18 5.88
CA GLY A 208 -7.02 -10.71 7.15
C GLY A 208 -5.60 -10.26 7.48
N LEU A 209 -4.70 -10.23 6.50
CA LEU A 209 -3.35 -9.69 6.67
C LEU A 209 -3.36 -8.18 6.95
N ALA A 210 -4.17 -7.40 6.22
CA ALA A 210 -4.35 -5.98 6.48
C ALA A 210 -4.81 -5.74 7.93
N SER A 211 -5.71 -6.59 8.44
CA SER A 211 -6.16 -6.58 9.84
C SER A 211 -5.06 -6.93 10.84
N LEU A 212 -4.21 -7.91 10.54
CA LEU A 212 -3.08 -8.30 11.39
C LEU A 212 -2.05 -7.17 11.54
N PHE A 213 -1.77 -6.44 10.46
CA PHE A 213 -0.79 -5.36 10.45
C PHE A 213 -1.39 -3.97 10.72
N GLY A 214 -2.71 -3.86 10.90
CA GLY A 214 -3.38 -2.57 11.14
C GLY A 214 -3.35 -1.63 9.94
N GLN A 215 -3.22 -2.17 8.72
CA GLN A 215 -3.10 -1.41 7.47
C GLN A 215 -4.45 -1.33 6.72
N PRO A 216 -4.61 -0.35 5.81
CA PRO A 216 -5.80 -0.21 4.97
C PRO A 216 -6.03 -1.38 4.02
N SER A 217 -4.95 -1.86 3.40
CA SER A 217 -4.98 -2.87 2.34
C SER A 217 -3.72 -3.74 2.37
N VAL A 218 -3.82 -4.87 1.68
CA VAL A 218 -2.69 -5.70 1.25
C VAL A 218 -2.95 -6.04 -0.21
N GLY A 219 -2.01 -5.73 -1.09
CA GLY A 219 -2.08 -6.08 -2.51
C GLY A 219 -1.67 -7.53 -2.75
N ALA A 220 -2.13 -8.13 -3.84
CA ALA A 220 -1.71 -9.48 -4.25
C ALA A 220 -1.34 -9.54 -5.73
N ASN A 221 -0.10 -9.96 -6.02
CA ASN A 221 0.42 -10.07 -7.39
C ASN A 221 0.83 -11.52 -7.69
N LEU A 222 0.37 -12.07 -8.80
CA LEU A 222 0.73 -13.43 -9.25
C LEU A 222 1.83 -13.35 -10.30
N SER A 223 2.89 -14.14 -10.13
CA SER A 223 3.98 -14.24 -11.11
C SER A 223 4.17 -15.67 -11.58
N LEU A 224 3.99 -15.89 -12.88
CA LEU A 224 4.27 -17.15 -13.57
C LEU A 224 5.55 -16.98 -14.41
N THR A 225 6.63 -17.63 -14.00
CA THR A 225 7.93 -17.58 -14.68
C THR A 225 8.29 -18.96 -15.26
N PRO A 226 8.64 -19.06 -16.55
CA PRO A 226 9.05 -20.30 -17.18
C PRO A 226 10.44 -20.74 -16.69
N ARG A 227 10.85 -21.95 -17.08
CA ARG A 227 12.18 -22.49 -16.75
C ARG A 227 13.31 -21.60 -17.24
N ASN A 228 14.42 -21.58 -16.51
CA ASN A 228 15.66 -20.86 -16.88
C ASN A 228 15.48 -19.38 -17.20
N SER A 229 14.50 -18.76 -16.57
CA SER A 229 14.09 -17.40 -16.91
C SER A 229 14.05 -16.50 -15.69
N GLN A 230 14.18 -15.20 -15.94
CA GLN A 230 14.11 -14.14 -14.96
C GLN A 230 13.14 -13.08 -15.48
N GLY A 231 12.13 -12.76 -14.67
CA GLY A 231 11.13 -11.75 -15.01
C GLY A 231 11.68 -10.34 -14.79
N LEU A 232 11.82 -9.96 -13.52
CA LEU A 232 12.26 -8.62 -13.15
C LEU A 232 13.79 -8.55 -12.99
N PRO A 233 14.41 -7.43 -13.40
CA PRO A 233 15.78 -7.12 -13.05
C PRO A 233 15.89 -6.92 -11.54
N ARG A 234 17.11 -6.67 -11.07
CA ARG A 234 17.35 -6.43 -9.66
C ARG A 234 16.74 -5.10 -9.22
N HIS A 235 15.94 -5.13 -8.16
CA HIS A 235 15.18 -3.96 -7.66
C HIS A 235 14.92 -4.07 -6.16
N TYR A 236 14.29 -3.06 -5.57
CA TYR A 236 13.67 -3.14 -4.25
C TYR A 236 12.27 -2.55 -4.32
N ASP A 237 11.41 -2.99 -3.40
CA ASP A 237 10.04 -2.49 -3.29
C ASP A 237 9.93 -1.42 -2.20
N ASP A 238 8.93 -0.55 -2.35
CA ASP A 238 8.51 0.45 -1.36
C ASP A 238 7.54 -0.10 -0.31
N HIS A 239 7.22 -1.39 -0.37
CA HIS A 239 6.32 -2.10 0.53
C HIS A 239 6.94 -3.44 0.98
N CYS A 240 6.47 -3.97 2.11
CA CYS A 240 6.97 -5.27 2.58
C CYS A 240 6.22 -6.39 1.85
N VAL A 241 6.90 -7.48 1.51
CA VAL A 241 6.27 -8.57 0.75
C VAL A 241 6.38 -9.92 1.46
N LEU A 242 5.31 -10.71 1.34
CA LEU A 242 5.31 -12.15 1.62
C LEU A 242 5.18 -12.88 0.28
N VAL A 243 6.27 -13.47 -0.19
CA VAL A 243 6.33 -14.29 -1.40
C VAL A 243 5.91 -15.72 -1.04
N CYS A 244 4.73 -16.12 -1.47
CA CYS A 244 4.16 -17.45 -1.22
C CYS A 244 4.39 -18.32 -2.46
N GLN A 245 5.26 -19.32 -2.37
CA GLN A 245 5.57 -20.19 -3.51
C GLN A 245 4.47 -21.24 -3.67
N LEU A 246 3.70 -21.12 -4.75
CA LEU A 246 2.52 -21.94 -5.00
C LEU A 246 2.84 -23.19 -5.80
N MET A 247 3.66 -23.06 -6.85
CA MET A 247 4.09 -24.18 -7.69
C MET A 247 5.53 -24.01 -8.14
N GLY A 248 6.25 -25.12 -8.30
CA GLY A 248 7.65 -25.16 -8.70
C GLY A 248 8.60 -24.48 -7.73
N MET A 249 9.73 -24.02 -8.25
CA MET A 249 10.85 -23.51 -7.45
C MET A 249 11.44 -22.24 -8.03
N LYS A 250 11.90 -21.33 -7.17
CA LYS A 250 12.56 -20.09 -7.59
C LYS A 250 13.73 -19.74 -6.70
N GLN A 251 14.86 -19.42 -7.31
CA GLN A 251 16.05 -18.98 -6.60
C GLN A 251 15.99 -17.47 -6.42
N TRP A 252 15.99 -17.03 -5.17
CA TRP A 252 16.01 -15.64 -4.75
C TRP A 252 17.41 -15.25 -4.29
N THR A 253 17.84 -14.06 -4.71
CA THR A 253 19.04 -13.40 -4.21
C THR A 253 18.61 -12.11 -3.55
N ILE A 254 18.92 -11.94 -2.26
CA ILE A 254 18.49 -10.80 -1.45
C ILE A 254 19.70 -10.14 -0.82
N SER A 255 19.73 -8.82 -0.83
CA SER A 255 20.80 -8.01 -0.24
C SER A 255 20.22 -6.87 0.56
N SER A 256 20.88 -6.55 1.68
CA SER A 256 20.47 -5.44 2.53
C SER A 256 20.50 -4.11 1.77
N PRO A 257 19.57 -3.18 2.07
CA PRO A 257 19.60 -1.84 1.51
C PRO A 257 20.89 -1.12 1.91
N ARG A 258 21.36 -0.20 1.05
CA ARG A 258 22.50 0.67 1.37
C ARG A 258 22.14 1.75 2.40
N ASN A 259 20.91 2.26 2.32
CA ASN A 259 20.36 3.23 3.26
C ASN A 259 19.53 2.50 4.34
N LYS A 260 19.62 2.94 5.60
CA LYS A 260 18.78 2.41 6.69
C LYS A 260 17.38 3.02 6.71
N LEU A 261 17.15 4.08 5.94
CA LEU A 261 15.84 4.72 5.81
C LEU A 261 14.89 3.81 5.02
N LEU A 262 13.73 3.50 5.60
CA LEU A 262 12.70 2.72 4.93
C LEU A 262 12.13 3.56 3.77
N PRO A 263 11.98 2.99 2.56
CA PRO A 263 11.23 3.65 1.49
C PRO A 263 9.81 3.98 1.95
N ARG A 264 9.22 5.05 1.42
CA ARG A 264 7.78 5.31 1.59
C ARG A 264 7.03 4.89 0.33
N LEU A 265 5.80 4.45 0.53
CA LEU A 265 4.92 4.06 -0.57
C LEU A 265 4.74 5.22 -1.55
N TYR A 266 4.96 4.96 -2.84
CA TYR A 266 4.89 5.95 -3.94
C TYR A 266 5.93 7.09 -3.91
N GLU A 267 6.92 7.04 -3.02
CA GLU A 267 8.05 7.96 -3.05
C GLU A 267 8.91 7.64 -4.30
N PRO A 268 9.21 8.62 -5.17
CA PRO A 268 10.05 8.37 -6.33
C PRO A 268 11.38 7.76 -5.91
N LEU A 269 11.74 6.66 -6.56
CA LEU A 269 13.06 6.05 -6.41
C LEU A 269 14.07 7.03 -7.03
N ASP A 270 14.64 7.94 -6.25
CA ASP A 270 15.63 8.90 -6.75
C ASP A 270 16.72 8.17 -7.55
N GLY A 271 17.10 8.73 -8.71
CA GLY A 271 18.05 8.13 -9.63
C GLY A 271 19.43 7.81 -9.02
N SER A 272 19.75 8.35 -7.84
CA SER A 272 20.93 8.02 -7.03
C SER A 272 20.82 6.69 -6.27
N GLN A 273 19.60 6.23 -5.97
CA GLN A 273 19.30 4.94 -5.33
C GLN A 273 19.10 3.83 -6.37
N GLY A 274 18.53 4.15 -7.54
CA GLY A 274 18.33 3.20 -8.65
C GLY A 274 19.61 2.86 -9.44
N SER A 275 20.52 3.82 -9.63
CA SER A 275 21.78 3.64 -10.39
C SER A 275 22.85 2.77 -9.71
N ASN A 276 22.58 2.33 -8.48
CA ASN A 276 23.54 1.63 -7.64
C ASN A 276 23.10 0.19 -7.28
N VAL A 277 22.02 -0.29 -7.89
CA VAL A 277 21.52 -1.66 -7.70
C VAL A 277 22.40 -2.70 -8.43
N ASP A 278 23.25 -2.25 -9.37
CA ASP A 278 24.02 -3.11 -10.27
C ASP A 278 25.18 -3.86 -9.61
N ALA A 279 25.71 -3.40 -8.47
CA ALA A 279 26.79 -4.09 -7.77
C ALA A 279 26.22 -5.17 -6.84
N VAL A 280 26.59 -6.44 -7.03
CA VAL A 280 26.30 -7.52 -6.07
C VAL A 280 27.13 -7.25 -4.80
N PRO A 281 26.52 -6.93 -3.64
CA PRO A 281 27.27 -6.81 -2.40
C PRO A 281 27.89 -8.15 -2.05
N ASN A 282 29.08 -8.12 -1.43
CA ASN A 282 29.78 -9.32 -0.98
C ASN A 282 28.97 -10.19 0.01
N ALA A 283 27.89 -9.67 0.59
CA ALA A 283 26.96 -10.39 1.45
C ALA A 283 25.54 -10.35 0.83
N CYS A 284 25.18 -11.40 0.11
CA CYS A 284 23.82 -11.66 -0.34
C CYS A 284 23.31 -12.99 0.24
N MET A 285 22.04 -13.02 0.59
CA MET A 285 21.34 -14.24 0.99
C MET A 285 20.78 -14.90 -0.28
N GLN A 286 21.10 -16.18 -0.46
CA GLN A 286 20.53 -16.99 -1.54
C GLN A 286 19.54 -17.99 -0.95
N ILE A 287 18.29 -17.94 -1.43
CA ILE A 287 17.21 -18.81 -0.95
C ILE A 287 16.58 -19.51 -2.15
N LEU A 288 16.55 -20.84 -2.12
CA LEU A 288 15.76 -21.62 -3.06
C LEU A 288 14.37 -21.86 -2.48
N LEU A 289 13.39 -21.09 -2.96
CA LEU A 289 12.01 -21.16 -2.50
C LEU A 289 11.30 -22.32 -3.18
N LYS A 290 10.68 -23.21 -2.40
CA LYS A 290 9.95 -24.41 -2.87
C LYS A 290 8.46 -24.29 -2.58
N GLU A 291 7.65 -25.11 -3.25
CA GLU A 291 6.20 -25.15 -3.03
C GLU A 291 5.84 -25.22 -1.53
N GLY A 292 4.97 -24.32 -1.10
CA GLY A 292 4.53 -24.16 0.29
C GLY A 292 5.40 -23.24 1.15
N ASP A 293 6.63 -22.92 0.74
CA ASP A 293 7.46 -21.96 1.46
C ASP A 293 6.92 -20.53 1.32
N ILE A 294 7.11 -19.73 2.38
CA ILE A 294 6.82 -18.30 2.37
C ILE A 294 8.10 -17.53 2.71
N LEU A 295 8.45 -16.57 1.85
CA LEU A 295 9.60 -15.69 2.05
C LEU A 295 9.12 -14.26 2.32
N TYR A 296 9.42 -13.74 3.50
CA TYR A 296 9.25 -12.33 3.83
C TYR A 296 10.46 -11.51 3.40
N ILE A 297 10.21 -10.39 2.72
CA ILE A 297 11.22 -9.40 2.35
C ILE A 297 10.75 -8.02 2.82
N PRO A 298 11.50 -7.33 3.71
CA PRO A 298 11.16 -5.97 4.12
C PRO A 298 11.33 -4.96 2.97
N ARG A 299 10.55 -3.87 2.98
CA ARG A 299 10.73 -2.77 2.01
C ARG A 299 12.16 -2.22 2.03
N GLY A 300 12.67 -1.89 0.85
CA GLY A 300 14.05 -1.43 0.63
C GLY A 300 15.08 -2.54 0.41
N TYR A 301 14.80 -3.81 0.76
CA TYR A 301 15.74 -4.89 0.47
C TYR A 301 15.82 -5.15 -1.04
N VAL A 302 17.05 -5.07 -1.56
CA VAL A 302 17.33 -5.30 -2.97
C VAL A 302 17.30 -6.79 -3.25
N HIS A 303 16.49 -7.20 -4.22
CA HIS A 303 16.29 -8.59 -4.57
C HIS A 303 16.11 -8.84 -6.06
N GLU A 304 16.34 -10.08 -6.45
CA GLU A 304 16.03 -10.62 -7.78
C GLU A 304 15.70 -12.12 -7.66
N ALA A 305 14.97 -12.65 -8.64
CA ALA A 305 14.53 -14.03 -8.62
C ALA A 305 14.59 -14.69 -10.00
N HIS A 306 15.21 -15.87 -10.07
CA HIS A 306 15.34 -16.65 -11.29
C HIS A 306 14.86 -18.09 -11.10
N THR A 307 14.22 -18.65 -12.11
CA THR A 307 13.83 -20.06 -12.10
C THR A 307 15.03 -20.92 -12.51
N THR A 308 15.38 -21.92 -11.69
CA THR A 308 16.55 -22.79 -11.90
C THR A 308 16.19 -24.13 -12.53
N ASN A 309 17.21 -24.84 -13.04
CA ASN A 309 17.10 -26.20 -13.59
C ASN A 309 17.36 -27.32 -12.56
N ASP A 310 17.70 -26.97 -11.31
CA ASP A 310 18.31 -27.94 -10.39
C ASP A 310 17.26 -28.84 -9.70
N VAL A 311 17.04 -29.99 -10.37
CA VAL A 311 16.67 -31.33 -9.87
C VAL A 311 15.27 -31.55 -9.28
N GLN A 312 14.37 -32.03 -10.13
CA GLN A 312 13.85 -33.41 -10.13
C GLN A 312 13.20 -33.69 -11.49
N LYS A 313 13.26 -34.92 -12.01
CA LYS A 313 12.77 -35.29 -13.35
C LYS A 313 11.26 -35.05 -13.59
N ASP A 314 10.53 -34.68 -12.54
CA ASP A 314 9.07 -34.58 -12.53
C ASP A 314 8.51 -33.17 -12.24
N SER A 315 9.34 -32.15 -12.00
CA SER A 315 8.84 -30.76 -11.88
C SER A 315 8.84 -30.08 -13.27
N ALA A 316 7.76 -29.39 -13.62
CA ALA A 316 7.58 -28.75 -14.94
C ALA A 316 8.63 -27.66 -15.28
N GLY A 317 9.55 -27.37 -14.34
CA GLY A 317 10.61 -26.38 -14.43
C GLY A 317 10.11 -24.94 -14.32
N LEU A 318 8.82 -24.71 -14.10
CA LEU A 318 8.22 -23.38 -13.93
C LEU A 318 8.29 -22.93 -12.47
N SER A 319 7.98 -21.66 -12.23
CA SER A 319 7.65 -21.12 -10.90
C SER A 319 6.35 -20.34 -10.98
N LEU A 320 5.44 -20.60 -10.04
CA LEU A 320 4.26 -19.79 -9.74
C LEU A 320 4.34 -19.33 -8.29
N HIS A 321 4.31 -18.03 -8.05
CA HIS A 321 4.21 -17.49 -6.70
C HIS A 321 3.21 -16.34 -6.63
N LEU A 322 2.61 -16.19 -5.45
CA LEU A 322 1.77 -15.06 -5.08
C LEU A 322 2.55 -14.16 -4.13
N THR A 323 2.73 -12.90 -4.50
CA THR A 323 3.35 -11.88 -3.65
C THR A 323 2.25 -11.10 -2.95
N LEU A 324 2.18 -11.20 -1.62
CA LEU A 324 1.28 -10.41 -0.78
C LEU A 324 2.03 -9.16 -0.31
N ALA A 325 1.62 -8.00 -0.80
CA ALA A 325 2.25 -6.70 -0.57
C ALA A 325 1.58 -5.99 0.61
N ILE A 326 2.30 -5.85 1.72
CA ILE A 326 1.87 -5.08 2.89
C ILE A 326 2.30 -3.64 2.69
N GLU A 327 1.35 -2.85 2.21
CA GLU A 327 1.49 -1.43 1.91
C GLU A 327 1.27 -0.61 3.20
N VAL A 328 2.22 0.28 3.49
CA VAL A 328 2.12 1.18 4.64
C VAL A 328 1.88 2.58 4.06
N GLU A 329 0.61 2.98 4.01
CA GLU A 329 0.27 4.31 3.52
C GLU A 329 0.74 5.39 4.51
N ALA A 330 1.01 6.60 4.02
CA ALA A 330 1.60 7.69 4.82
C ALA A 330 0.91 7.99 6.18
N PRO A 331 -0.44 7.97 6.30
CA PRO A 331 -1.10 8.14 7.60
C PRO A 331 -0.78 7.01 8.59
N PHE A 332 -0.43 5.82 8.09
CA PHE A 332 -0.24 4.60 8.88
C PHE A 332 1.23 4.28 9.23
N GLU A 333 2.14 5.19 8.89
CA GLU A 333 3.47 5.28 9.47
C GLU A 333 3.43 5.99 10.85
N TRP A 334 4.50 5.86 11.62
CA TRP A 334 4.66 6.59 12.87
C TRP A 334 4.67 8.11 12.71
N GLU A 335 5.23 8.63 11.61
CA GLU A 335 5.12 10.05 11.26
C GLU A 335 3.67 10.49 11.12
N GLY A 336 2.85 9.72 10.40
CA GLY A 336 1.43 9.97 10.25
C GLY A 336 0.71 9.99 11.61
N PHE A 337 1.01 9.02 12.47
CA PHE A 337 0.47 8.98 13.83
C PHE A 337 0.80 10.25 14.64
N ILE A 338 2.04 10.72 14.58
CA ILE A 338 2.48 11.95 15.28
C ILE A 338 1.79 13.19 14.70
N HIS A 339 1.59 13.26 13.38
CA HIS A 339 0.85 14.36 12.77
C HIS A 339 -0.61 14.41 13.21
N ILE A 340 -1.27 13.25 13.32
CA ILE A 340 -2.63 13.14 13.86
C ILE A 340 -2.65 13.57 15.32
N ALA A 341 -1.66 13.13 16.11
CA ALA A 341 -1.50 13.52 17.50
C ALA A 341 -1.38 15.04 17.67
N LEU A 342 -0.54 15.69 16.85
CA LEU A 342 -0.36 17.14 16.86
C LEU A 342 -1.63 17.88 16.44
N HIS A 343 -2.31 17.40 15.38
CA HIS A 343 -3.55 17.99 14.91
C HIS A 343 -4.61 18.01 16.02
N TRP A 344 -4.87 16.86 16.66
CA TRP A 344 -5.92 16.75 17.68
C TRP A 344 -5.55 17.46 18.98
N TRP A 345 -4.30 17.36 19.43
CA TRP A 345 -3.83 18.12 20.59
C TRP A 345 -4.05 19.63 20.38
N PHE A 346 -3.82 20.14 19.17
CA PHE A 346 -4.09 21.55 18.86
C PHE A 346 -5.58 21.88 18.84
N GLN A 347 -6.44 21.00 18.31
CA GLN A 347 -7.89 21.22 18.34
C GLN A 347 -8.43 21.27 19.78
N ASP A 348 -7.99 20.37 20.65
CA ASP A 348 -8.41 20.35 22.06
C ASP A 348 -7.94 21.60 22.80
N LEU A 349 -6.72 22.07 22.53
CA LEU A 349 -6.25 23.35 23.05
C LEU A 349 -7.16 24.51 22.67
N LYS A 350 -7.62 24.59 21.40
CA LYS A 350 -8.53 25.66 20.97
C LYS A 350 -9.88 25.64 21.69
N GLN A 351 -10.39 24.46 22.03
CA GLN A 351 -11.66 24.33 22.73
C GLN A 351 -11.57 24.82 24.18
N HIS A 352 -10.40 24.67 24.81
CA HIS A 352 -10.16 25.04 26.21
C HIS A 352 -9.56 26.43 26.40
N VAL A 353 -8.93 27.01 25.38
CA VAL A 353 -8.50 28.41 25.39
C VAL A 353 -9.70 29.28 24.96
N SER A 354 -10.41 29.84 25.93
CA SER A 354 -11.25 31.03 25.71
C SER A 354 -10.43 32.05 24.91
N SER A 355 -11.09 32.87 24.08
CA SER A 355 -10.51 33.91 23.21
C SER A 355 -9.71 34.99 23.96
N ASP A 356 -8.72 34.58 24.74
CA ASP A 356 -7.81 35.41 25.49
C ASP A 356 -6.60 35.69 24.62
N SER A 357 -6.39 36.98 24.46
CA SER A 357 -5.40 37.69 23.68
C SER A 357 -3.95 37.47 24.14
N MET A 358 -3.52 36.22 24.32
CA MET A 358 -2.19 35.94 24.85
C MET A 358 -1.20 35.57 23.74
N THR A 359 -0.30 36.53 23.51
CA THR A 359 0.84 36.59 22.59
C THR A 359 0.45 36.85 21.13
N GLY A 360 0.91 37.98 20.58
CA GLY A 360 0.65 38.41 19.19
C GLY A 360 1.26 37.50 18.10
N THR A 361 1.66 36.27 18.45
CA THR A 361 2.19 35.25 17.55
C THR A 361 1.15 34.17 17.35
N SER A 362 0.77 33.89 16.11
CA SER A 362 -0.25 32.89 15.80
C SER A 362 0.25 31.50 16.21
N TYR A 363 -0.33 30.88 17.24
CA TYR A 363 -0.12 29.46 17.60
C TYR A 363 -0.21 28.55 16.37
N ALA A 364 -1.10 28.89 15.44
CA ALA A 364 -1.27 28.23 14.16
C ALA A 364 0.01 28.21 13.28
N ALA A 365 0.85 29.26 13.33
CA ALA A 365 2.15 29.27 12.67
C ALA A 365 3.15 28.31 13.33
N CYS A 366 3.17 28.25 14.68
CA CYS A 366 4.00 27.30 15.41
C CYS A 366 3.60 25.84 15.11
N ILE A 367 2.31 25.55 15.02
CA ILE A 367 1.80 24.22 14.66
C ILE A 367 2.23 23.82 13.25
N ARG A 368 2.11 24.73 12.26
CA ARG A 368 2.61 24.48 10.88
C ARG A 368 4.11 24.19 10.86
N LEU A 369 4.90 25.01 11.55
CA LEU A 369 6.34 24.78 11.68
C LEU A 369 6.65 23.43 12.34
N LEU A 370 5.83 23.03 13.32
CA LEU A 370 6.03 21.76 14.02
C LEU A 370 5.69 20.56 13.11
N HIS A 371 4.61 20.64 12.32
CA HIS A 371 4.36 19.66 11.25
C HIS A 371 5.54 19.59 10.27
N PHE A 372 6.06 20.72 9.83
CA PHE A 372 7.21 20.74 8.90
C PHE A 372 8.48 20.15 9.53
N MET A 373 8.73 20.41 10.81
CA MET A 373 9.84 19.82 11.55
C MET A 373 9.69 18.30 11.70
N ILE A 374 8.49 17.80 11.99
CA ILE A 374 8.21 16.36 12.09
C ILE A 374 8.51 15.66 10.76
N MET A 375 8.04 16.23 9.64
CA MET A 375 8.37 15.71 8.30
C MET A 375 9.89 15.67 8.05
N SER A 376 10.60 16.74 8.44
CA SER A 376 12.06 16.81 8.30
C SER A 376 12.79 15.77 9.17
N LEU A 377 12.24 15.44 10.35
CA LEU A 377 12.78 14.39 11.21
C LEU A 377 12.56 13.01 10.58
N GLY A 378 11.41 12.77 9.96
CA GLY A 378 11.13 11.50 9.27
C GLY A 378 11.85 11.30 7.94
N ASP A 379 12.56 12.31 7.44
CA ASP A 379 13.51 12.17 6.33
C ASP A 379 14.90 11.70 6.79
N VAL A 380 15.15 11.67 8.10
CA VAL A 380 16.46 11.31 8.68
C VAL A 380 16.37 10.10 9.61
N ASP A 381 15.33 10.02 10.44
CA ASP A 381 15.18 8.96 11.43
C ASP A 381 14.21 7.86 10.93
N PRO A 382 14.69 6.62 10.72
CA PRO A 382 13.88 5.53 10.20
C PRO A 382 12.71 5.13 11.10
N MET A 383 12.73 5.46 12.39
CA MET A 383 11.62 5.13 13.29
C MET A 383 10.33 5.88 12.96
N PHE A 384 10.44 7.09 12.41
CA PHE A 384 9.27 7.84 11.92
C PHE A 384 8.62 7.16 10.71
N ARG A 385 9.43 6.50 9.87
CA ARG A 385 8.94 5.81 8.67
C ARG A 385 8.44 4.39 8.95
N LYS A 386 8.61 3.84 10.15
CA LYS A 386 8.11 2.50 10.49
C LYS A 386 6.59 2.45 10.49
N ALA A 387 6.03 1.29 10.17
CA ALA A 387 4.60 1.06 10.30
C ALA A 387 4.15 1.23 11.76
N CYS A 388 3.07 1.97 11.96
CA CYS A 388 2.43 2.08 13.26
C CYS A 388 1.40 0.95 13.40
N LEU A 389 1.66 0.02 14.32
CA LEU A 389 0.85 -1.19 14.53
C LEU A 389 -0.23 -0.98 15.60
N VAL A 390 -0.50 0.26 16.02
CA VAL A 390 -1.55 0.60 17.01
C VAL A 390 -2.94 0.13 16.57
N ASN A 391 -3.18 0.07 15.26
CA ASN A 391 -4.41 -0.43 14.68
C ASN A 391 -4.42 -1.95 14.40
N SER A 392 -3.34 -2.66 14.73
CA SER A 392 -3.29 -4.12 14.62
C SER A 392 -4.37 -4.75 15.50
N ILE A 393 -5.03 -5.79 15.00
CA ILE A 393 -5.97 -6.58 15.81
C ILE A 393 -5.32 -7.22 17.05
N CYS A 394 -4.00 -7.41 17.03
CA CYS A 394 -3.24 -7.93 18.18
C CYS A 394 -3.02 -6.87 19.27
N PHE A 395 -3.19 -5.58 18.97
CA PHE A 395 -2.86 -4.48 19.89
C PHE A 395 -3.68 -4.53 21.19
N SER A 396 -4.97 -4.85 21.12
CA SER A 396 -5.87 -4.92 22.29
C SER A 396 -6.22 -6.33 22.74
N ARG A 397 -5.92 -7.35 21.92
CA ARG A 397 -6.26 -8.77 22.19
C ARG A 397 -5.11 -9.58 22.77
N ASP A 398 -3.92 -9.00 22.83
CA ASP A 398 -2.74 -9.65 23.36
C ASP A 398 -2.80 -9.73 24.89
N THR A 399 -2.83 -10.95 25.43
CA THR A 399 -2.89 -11.20 26.88
C THR A 399 -1.66 -10.66 27.61
N ASN A 400 -0.52 -10.60 26.93
CA ASN A 400 0.76 -10.20 27.53
C ASN A 400 1.09 -8.71 27.30
N HIS A 401 0.26 -7.99 26.54
CA HIS A 401 0.42 -6.57 26.21
C HIS A 401 1.80 -6.20 25.61
N TRP A 402 2.52 -7.15 25.00
CA TRP A 402 3.85 -6.94 24.45
C TRP A 402 3.81 -5.95 23.28
N LEU A 403 2.80 -6.06 22.41
CA LEU A 403 2.67 -5.17 21.27
C LEU A 403 2.35 -3.74 21.72
N TYR A 404 1.44 -3.60 22.69
CA TYR A 404 1.13 -2.30 23.30
C TYR A 404 2.39 -1.65 23.89
N GLN A 405 3.17 -2.38 24.70
CA GLN A 405 4.42 -1.86 25.29
C GLN A 405 5.44 -1.45 24.23
N SER A 406 5.59 -2.25 23.17
CA SER A 406 6.46 -1.95 22.04
C SER A 406 6.05 -0.65 21.33
N GLN A 407 4.77 -0.49 21.01
CA GLN A 407 4.28 0.73 20.34
C GLN A 407 4.40 1.97 21.25
N VAL A 408 4.13 1.84 22.55
CA VAL A 408 4.32 2.93 23.53
C VAL A 408 5.79 3.36 23.62
N ALA A 409 6.73 2.41 23.57
CA ALA A 409 8.16 2.71 23.57
C ALA A 409 8.58 3.51 22.32
N ILE A 410 8.07 3.15 21.15
CA ILE A 410 8.31 3.90 19.90
C ILE A 410 7.72 5.30 20.01
N PHE A 411 6.47 5.43 20.45
CA PHE A 411 5.84 6.74 20.60
C PHE A 411 6.64 7.69 21.52
N ARG A 412 7.09 7.19 22.67
CA ARG A 412 7.96 7.98 23.58
C ARG A 412 9.27 8.39 22.92
N TYR A 413 9.93 7.45 22.25
CA TYR A 413 11.16 7.75 21.50
C TYR A 413 10.96 8.89 20.49
N LEU A 414 9.85 8.89 19.74
CA LEU A 414 9.55 9.93 18.76
C LEU A 414 9.29 11.28 19.41
N LEU A 415 8.54 11.33 20.51
CA LEU A 415 8.32 12.56 21.28
C LEU A 415 9.62 13.11 21.85
N ASP A 416 10.51 12.25 22.36
CA ASP A 416 11.83 12.65 22.84
C ASP A 416 12.65 13.26 21.70
N LYS A 417 12.66 12.64 20.51
CA LYS A 417 13.34 13.20 19.32
C LYS A 417 12.79 14.56 18.90
N ILE A 418 11.48 14.74 18.93
CA ILE A 418 10.84 16.03 18.62
C ILE A 418 11.23 17.08 19.68
N ASN A 419 11.17 16.72 20.95
CA ASN A 419 11.47 17.61 22.07
C ASN A 419 12.96 18.03 22.11
N GLU A 420 13.87 17.11 21.82
CA GLU A 420 15.33 17.35 21.76
C GLU A 420 15.76 18.16 20.53
N SER A 421 14.99 18.16 19.44
CA SER A 421 15.36 18.86 18.20
C SER A 421 15.51 20.38 18.41
N SER A 422 16.71 20.92 18.20
CA SER A 422 17.01 22.36 18.24
C SER A 422 16.95 23.04 16.87
N LYS A 423 16.38 22.37 15.86
CA LYS A 423 16.47 22.75 14.44
C LYS A 423 15.52 23.86 13.99
N PHE A 424 15.08 24.75 14.88
CA PHE A 424 14.07 25.78 14.55
C PHE A 424 14.45 26.60 13.31
N MET A 425 15.65 27.18 13.30
CA MET A 425 16.11 28.01 12.19
C MET A 425 16.26 27.23 10.87
N GLU A 426 16.73 25.98 10.93
CA GLU A 426 16.86 25.11 9.75
C GLU A 426 15.49 24.75 9.18
N THR A 427 14.54 24.39 10.04
CA THR A 427 13.14 24.09 9.70
C THR A 427 12.48 25.29 9.03
N LEU A 428 12.60 26.47 9.64
CA LEU A 428 12.02 27.72 9.13
C LEU A 428 12.58 28.09 7.74
N GLN A 429 13.92 28.08 7.59
CA GLN A 429 14.57 28.35 6.31
C GLN A 429 14.22 27.31 5.23
N SER A 430 14.03 26.05 5.61
CA SER A 430 13.67 25.01 4.66
C SER A 430 12.24 25.12 4.18
N LEU A 431 11.32 25.46 5.09
CA LEU A 431 9.93 25.76 4.74
C LEU A 431 9.86 26.94 3.76
N GLU A 432 10.61 28.01 4.02
CA GLU A 432 10.69 29.17 3.13
C GLU A 432 11.19 28.80 1.74
N ARG A 433 12.25 27.99 1.67
CA ARG A 433 12.81 27.54 0.39
C ARG A 433 11.78 26.76 -0.42
N SER A 434 10.97 25.91 0.21
CA SER A 434 9.90 25.19 -0.48
C SER A 434 8.84 26.16 -1.01
N ILE A 435 8.42 27.14 -0.21
CA ILE A 435 7.41 28.12 -0.65
C ILE A 435 7.94 29.01 -1.78
N GLN A 436 9.20 29.46 -1.71
CA GLN A 436 9.85 30.25 -2.77
C GLN A 436 9.99 29.50 -4.09
N LYS A 437 10.04 28.16 -4.05
CA LYS A 437 10.07 27.29 -5.23
C LYS A 437 8.67 26.94 -5.75
N GLU A 438 7.61 27.50 -5.17
CA GLU A 438 6.22 27.15 -5.46
C GLU A 438 5.91 25.65 -5.26
N GLU A 439 6.71 24.98 -4.41
CA GLU A 439 6.47 23.61 -3.99
C GLU A 439 5.50 23.63 -2.79
N ASP A 440 4.47 22.78 -2.79
CA ASP A 440 3.64 22.62 -1.60
C ASP A 440 4.42 21.88 -0.50
N PRO A 441 4.81 22.56 0.60
CA PRO A 441 5.64 21.97 1.64
C PRO A 441 4.91 20.89 2.45
N PHE A 442 3.58 20.86 2.43
CA PHE A 442 2.75 19.95 3.21
C PHE A 442 2.06 18.89 2.36
N ARG A 443 2.42 18.76 1.08
CA ARG A 443 1.84 17.78 0.14
C ARG A 443 1.73 16.37 0.74
N ARG A 444 2.76 15.91 1.49
CA ARG A 444 2.81 14.57 2.12
C ARG A 444 1.80 14.34 3.23
N ILE A 445 1.24 15.40 3.80
CA ILE A 445 0.30 15.33 4.93
C ILE A 445 -1.09 15.88 4.59
N ARG A 446 -1.37 16.16 3.31
CA ARG A 446 -2.69 16.66 2.85
C ARG A 446 -3.87 15.77 3.28
N TRP A 447 -3.63 14.48 3.42
CA TRP A 447 -4.62 13.54 3.95
C TRP A 447 -5.16 13.94 5.35
N LEU A 448 -4.48 14.80 6.11
CA LEU A 448 -5.00 15.37 7.38
C LEU A 448 -6.26 16.22 7.16
N GLU A 449 -6.49 16.79 5.97
CA GLU A 449 -7.70 17.56 5.68
C GLU A 449 -8.97 16.71 5.76
N SER A 450 -8.84 15.38 5.65
CA SER A 450 -9.96 14.45 5.83
C SER A 450 -10.62 14.49 7.22
N PHE A 451 -9.97 15.11 8.21
CA PHE A 451 -10.54 15.35 9.53
C PHE A 451 -11.35 16.65 9.62
N ASN A 452 -11.18 17.59 8.67
CA ASN A 452 -11.89 18.86 8.67
C ASN A 452 -13.32 18.74 8.12
N HIS A 453 -13.56 17.76 7.25
CA HIS A 453 -14.88 17.51 6.66
C HIS A 453 -15.71 16.57 7.56
N ASN A 454 -16.29 17.11 8.63
CA ASN A 454 -17.45 16.48 9.26
C ASN A 454 -18.73 16.97 8.55
N GLU A 455 -19.43 16.06 7.88
CA GLU A 455 -20.67 16.33 7.12
C GLU A 455 -21.84 16.85 7.99
N GLU A 456 -21.72 16.88 9.33
CA GLU A 456 -22.80 17.27 10.25
C GLU A 456 -22.55 18.58 11.03
N GLU A 457 -21.36 19.20 10.93
CA GLU A 457 -21.04 20.43 11.68
C GLU A 457 -20.56 21.57 10.77
N ALA A 458 -21.22 21.75 9.63
CA ALA A 458 -21.10 22.95 8.78
C ALA A 458 -21.69 24.22 9.44
N ASN A 459 -21.63 24.34 10.77
CA ASN A 459 -21.98 25.54 11.51
C ASN A 459 -20.70 26.24 11.98
N VAL A 460 -20.17 27.06 11.07
CA VAL A 460 -19.48 28.33 11.35
C VAL A 460 -18.64 28.35 12.62
N ARG A 461 -17.39 27.87 12.56
CA ARG A 461 -16.29 28.35 13.44
C ARG A 461 -14.93 27.90 12.89
N TYR A 462 -14.30 28.83 12.14
CA TYR A 462 -12.87 28.88 11.83
C TYR A 462 -12.21 27.56 11.39
N GLU A 463 -12.43 27.17 10.12
CA GLU A 463 -11.63 26.12 9.47
C GLU A 463 -10.16 26.54 9.46
N TYR A 464 -9.34 25.80 10.21
CA TYR A 464 -7.89 25.93 10.17
C TYR A 464 -7.36 25.03 9.07
N HIS A 465 -7.04 25.63 7.92
CA HIS A 465 -6.30 24.94 6.88
C HIS A 465 -4.81 24.96 7.26
N ILE A 466 -4.27 23.80 7.63
CA ILE A 466 -2.81 23.60 7.83
C ILE A 466 -2.03 24.06 6.58
N PHE A 467 -2.67 24.03 5.42
CA PHE A 467 -2.10 24.15 4.08
C PHE A 467 -2.24 25.55 3.47
N ASP A 468 -3.02 26.46 4.07
CA ASP A 468 -3.10 27.85 3.63
C ASP A 468 -1.90 28.63 4.22
N VAL A 469 -0.83 28.73 3.44
CA VAL A 469 0.43 29.35 3.86
C VAL A 469 0.76 30.52 2.96
N ASP A 470 0.41 31.72 3.43
CA ASP A 470 0.99 32.94 2.89
C ASP A 470 2.37 33.15 3.54
N ALA A 471 3.45 32.90 2.79
CA ALA A 471 4.82 33.14 3.25
C ALA A 471 5.04 34.59 3.73
N LYS A 472 4.28 35.56 3.20
CA LYS A 472 4.33 36.95 3.67
C LYS A 472 3.78 37.10 5.08
N GLN A 473 2.73 36.35 5.46
CA GLN A 473 2.18 36.41 6.82
C GLN A 473 3.11 35.86 7.90
N LEU A 474 3.95 34.88 7.58
CA LEU A 474 4.97 34.35 8.50
C LEU A 474 6.07 35.37 8.83
N TYR A 475 6.27 36.37 7.95
CA TYR A 475 7.41 37.30 7.97
C TYR A 475 7.04 38.76 8.26
N ASP A 476 6.02 39.28 7.57
CA ASP A 476 5.68 40.71 7.54
C ASP A 476 5.09 41.22 8.87
N SER A 477 4.89 40.32 9.84
CA SER A 477 4.26 40.68 11.10
C SER A 477 5.21 41.41 12.08
N TYR A 478 6.52 41.13 12.16
CA TYR A 478 7.38 41.73 13.22
C TYR A 478 8.90 41.72 12.94
N PRO A 479 9.61 42.87 13.04
CA PRO A 479 11.08 42.93 13.03
C PRO A 479 11.75 42.27 14.25
N GLU A 480 11.07 42.24 15.40
CA GLU A 480 11.40 41.48 16.62
C GLU A 480 10.80 40.05 16.61
N GLY A 481 10.27 39.62 15.46
CA GLY A 481 9.37 38.49 15.33
C GLY A 481 10.01 37.11 15.36
N LYS A 482 11.28 36.98 14.95
CA LYS A 482 11.94 35.66 14.85
C LYS A 482 12.27 35.07 16.22
N GLU A 483 12.86 35.85 17.12
CA GLU A 483 13.16 35.40 18.49
C GLU A 483 11.86 35.11 19.27
N THR A 484 10.85 35.97 19.08
CA THR A 484 9.52 35.78 19.67
C THR A 484 8.84 34.51 19.13
N LEU A 485 8.91 34.26 17.82
CA LEU A 485 8.39 33.05 17.17
C LEU A 485 9.15 31.80 17.60
N GLU A 486 10.48 31.88 17.73
CA GLU A 486 11.31 30.77 18.22
C GLU A 486 10.93 30.40 19.65
N ALA A 487 10.82 31.38 20.55
CA ALA A 487 10.40 31.15 21.93
C ALA A 487 8.99 30.54 22.00
N ALA A 488 8.05 31.06 21.21
CA ALA A 488 6.70 30.52 21.11
C ALA A 488 6.69 29.09 20.55
N PHE A 489 7.47 28.83 19.50
CA PHE A 489 7.61 27.51 18.90
C PHE A 489 8.17 26.49 19.88
N LEU A 490 9.26 26.83 20.60
CA LEU A 490 9.87 25.97 21.61
C LEU A 490 8.89 25.67 22.75
N LEU A 491 8.10 26.66 23.18
CA LEU A 491 7.06 26.47 24.19
C LEU A 491 5.96 25.51 23.70
N VAL A 492 5.43 25.74 22.49
CA VAL A 492 4.37 24.90 21.89
C VAL A 492 4.88 23.47 21.71
N LYS A 493 6.08 23.30 21.15
CA LYS A 493 6.74 22.00 20.97
C LYS A 493 6.92 21.27 22.29
N SER A 494 7.42 21.94 23.32
CA SER A 494 7.61 21.35 24.65
C SER A 494 6.29 20.97 25.31
N LYS A 495 5.25 21.82 25.19
CA LYS A 495 3.90 21.50 25.70
C LYS A 495 3.32 20.28 24.99
N PHE A 496 3.38 20.23 23.65
CA PHE A 496 2.92 19.09 22.87
C PHE A 496 3.55 17.79 23.36
N CYS A 497 4.88 17.72 23.41
CA CYS A 497 5.60 16.50 23.79
C CYS A 497 5.34 16.06 25.24
N LYS A 498 4.99 16.98 26.15
CA LYS A 498 4.70 16.68 27.56
C LYS A 498 3.25 16.27 27.81
N GLN A 499 2.32 16.75 26.99
CA GLN A 499 0.88 16.62 27.24
C GLN A 499 0.22 15.54 26.40
N VAL A 500 0.73 15.26 25.20
CA VAL A 500 0.10 14.29 24.30
C VAL A 500 0.28 12.87 24.82
N LEU A 501 -0.82 12.14 24.93
CA LEU A 501 -0.84 10.73 25.32
C LEU A 501 -1.22 9.87 24.13
N LEU A 502 -0.66 8.66 24.07
CA LEU A 502 -0.96 7.72 22.98
C LEU A 502 -2.45 7.34 22.99
N GLU A 503 -3.00 7.14 24.18
CA GLU A 503 -4.37 6.72 24.44
C GLU A 503 -5.41 7.71 23.89
N ASP A 504 -5.09 9.01 23.90
CA ASP A 504 -5.97 10.07 23.41
C ASP A 504 -6.03 10.09 21.87
N VAL A 505 -4.94 9.66 21.21
CA VAL A 505 -4.80 9.68 19.75
C VAL A 505 -5.40 8.42 19.11
N VAL A 506 -5.29 7.28 19.80
CA VAL A 506 -5.71 5.96 19.29
C VAL A 506 -7.15 5.93 18.73
N PRO A 507 -8.19 6.49 19.39
CA PRO A 507 -9.54 6.48 18.84
C PRO A 507 -9.66 7.21 17.50
N ARG A 508 -8.99 8.37 17.36
CA ARG A 508 -8.98 9.16 16.13
C ARG A 508 -8.23 8.45 15.00
N TYR A 509 -7.14 7.79 15.36
CA TYR A 509 -6.33 6.98 14.47
C TYR A 509 -7.09 5.76 13.92
N ARG A 510 -7.89 5.09 14.76
CA ARG A 510 -8.78 3.99 14.34
C ARG A 510 -9.87 4.47 13.39
N LEU A 511 -10.49 5.60 13.69
CA LEU A 511 -11.53 6.17 12.82
C LEU A 511 -11.01 6.46 11.42
N LEU A 512 -9.77 6.96 11.31
CA LEU A 512 -9.13 7.16 10.00
C LEU A 512 -8.98 5.85 9.24
N LEU A 513 -8.46 4.80 9.90
CA LEU A 513 -8.33 3.48 9.26
C LEU A 513 -9.68 2.91 8.83
N GLU A 514 -10.74 3.09 9.62
CA GLU A 514 -12.09 2.67 9.26
C GLU A 514 -12.60 3.39 8.00
N LYS A 515 -12.33 4.70 7.86
CA LYS A 515 -12.67 5.45 6.63
C LYS A 515 -11.95 4.87 5.41
N TYR A 516 -10.63 4.64 5.49
CA TYR A 516 -9.85 4.04 4.41
C TYR A 516 -10.38 2.64 4.06
N ARG A 517 -10.49 1.75 5.07
CA ARG A 517 -10.97 0.37 4.87
C ARG A 517 -12.36 0.29 4.30
N LYS A 518 -13.26 1.20 4.68
CA LYS A 518 -14.61 1.27 4.12
C LYS A 518 -14.54 1.43 2.60
N VAL A 519 -13.79 2.41 2.11
CA VAL A 519 -13.66 2.67 0.66
C VAL A 519 -12.94 1.52 -0.05
N ARG A 520 -11.84 1.02 0.51
CA ARG A 520 -11.12 -0.13 -0.07
C ARG A 520 -12.00 -1.36 -0.18
N LYS A 521 -12.83 -1.62 0.84
CA LYS A 521 -13.78 -2.74 0.82
C LYS A 521 -14.89 -2.55 -0.21
N GLN A 522 -15.41 -1.33 -0.34
CA GLN A 522 -16.40 -1.02 -1.38
C GLN A 522 -15.82 -1.21 -2.79
N TYR A 523 -14.57 -0.78 -3.01
CA TYR A 523 -13.82 -1.03 -4.24
C TYR A 523 -13.61 -2.53 -4.51
N LEU A 524 -13.13 -3.25 -3.50
CA LEU A 524 -12.89 -4.70 -3.55
C LEU A 524 -14.15 -5.47 -3.94
N ASN A 525 -15.27 -5.23 -3.24
CA ASN A 525 -16.55 -5.87 -3.54
C ASN A 525 -17.03 -5.55 -4.96
N GLY A 526 -16.86 -4.30 -5.39
CA GLY A 526 -17.18 -3.86 -6.74
C GLY A 526 -16.40 -4.60 -7.80
N MET A 527 -15.08 -4.67 -7.67
CA MET A 527 -14.23 -5.38 -8.62
C MET A 527 -14.53 -6.89 -8.67
N LEU A 528 -14.69 -7.54 -7.52
CA LEU A 528 -14.97 -8.97 -7.44
C LEU A 528 -16.23 -9.38 -8.21
N LEU A 529 -17.27 -8.54 -8.25
CA LEU A 529 -18.51 -8.84 -8.99
C LEU A 529 -18.44 -8.52 -10.49
N LEU A 530 -17.41 -7.82 -10.96
CA LEU A 530 -17.23 -7.53 -12.39
C LEU A 530 -16.53 -8.66 -13.13
N HIS A 531 -15.85 -9.57 -12.42
CA HIS A 531 -15.21 -10.73 -13.00
C HIS A 531 -16.22 -11.83 -13.34
N ARG A 532 -16.04 -12.48 -14.49
CA ARG A 532 -16.89 -13.59 -14.93
C ARG A 532 -16.30 -14.91 -14.44
N ASP A 533 -17.05 -15.69 -13.65
CA ASP A 533 -16.78 -17.11 -13.38
C ASP A 533 -15.30 -17.47 -13.06
N LEU A 534 -14.61 -16.65 -12.26
CA LEU A 534 -13.23 -16.92 -11.79
C LEU A 534 -13.19 -17.75 -10.48
N ASP A 535 -14.30 -17.77 -9.74
CA ASP A 535 -14.50 -18.50 -8.49
C ASP A 535 -15.72 -19.43 -8.55
#